data_AF-A0A848LSF6-F1
#
_entry.id   AF-A0A848LSF6-F1
#
_cell.length_a   1.000
_cell.length_b   1.000
_cell.length_c   1.000
_cell.angle_alpha   90.00
_cell.angle_beta   90.00
_cell.angle_gamma   90.00
#
_symmetry.space_group_name_H-M   'P 1'
#
loop_
_entity.id
_entity.type
_entity.pdbx_description
1 polymer ?
#
loop_
_entity_poly.entity_id
_entity_poly.type
_entity_poly.pdbx_seq_one_letter_code
_entity_poly.pdbx_strand_id
1 'polypeptide(L)'
;TPDRATARPAPERTPTARPQTRGDQFDSGATRPGQTSPKSATLLTGLSTPAPVTSSKAAALQPELHGASGYEAHFGKGSRTARATVEGGGQVTLPTGNGRGPSFHAEAGKPLTVTVDPQRISQSAQKAELVWYVVPGGKEVAVPLTDGSRGADGKLNMLPAKIDVPENAFGTLRLSIRTTSADGRESSSWDPSSDAAIAPPEGATVVFSDNWQTQMEGKLRAGDKVQIAYDRDRLSELLGGKTPSDVVACVSFNGEPPIEVPLTVQPGEGGEPGKMFMPSLKVPLEATQMTMWFKGQGEGATGWDSSFGQNFKFKVSPARDDADPSWKAEMLRSKSFPNLQEEDFVGIGPSSQRYNCIAWTLGIQDEWVWPGTRIEDFDKLYAKQGYQPMSSVDLSNDPNLEKVVVYGLKPKNGTGPIEVTHGALMDEQGRLTSKIGTQPLIRHNSADDLTGPSYGEPVRVYVRPRVQPLVNNS
;
A
#
# COMPACT_ATOMS: atom_id res chain seq x y z
N THR A 1 -37.80 -52.76 43.65
CA THR A 1 -38.76 -52.13 44.58
C THR A 1 -38.72 -50.62 44.33
N PRO A 2 -39.87 -49.93 44.42
CA PRO A 2 -40.39 -49.12 43.32
C PRO A 2 -40.53 -47.63 43.68
N ASP A 3 -41.16 -46.88 42.76
CA ASP A 3 -42.05 -45.74 43.02
C ASP A 3 -41.43 -44.40 43.49
N ARG A 4 -41.94 -43.21 43.15
CA ARG A 4 -43.03 -42.75 42.28
C ARG A 4 -42.93 -41.22 42.22
N ALA A 5 -43.53 -40.67 41.17
CA ALA A 5 -43.56 -39.28 40.73
C ALA A 5 -44.14 -38.24 41.71
N THR A 6 -43.90 -36.95 41.36
CA THR A 6 -44.78 -35.75 41.34
C THR A 6 -43.98 -34.48 41.73
N ALA A 7 -44.35 -33.22 41.46
CA ALA A 7 -44.89 -32.48 40.32
C ALA A 7 -44.99 -31.00 40.76
N ARG A 8 -44.51 -30.04 39.92
CA ARG A 8 -44.88 -28.58 39.84
C ARG A 8 -44.55 -27.62 41.01
N PRO A 9 -44.62 -26.27 40.83
CA PRO A 9 -44.42 -25.41 39.65
C PRO A 9 -43.51 -24.16 39.91
N ALA A 10 -43.34 -23.34 38.86
CA ALA A 10 -42.55 -22.09 38.76
C ALA A 10 -43.03 -20.92 39.64
N PRO A 11 -42.27 -19.80 39.64
CA PRO A 11 -42.92 -18.55 39.22
C PRO A 11 -42.11 -17.68 38.24
N GLU A 12 -42.87 -16.78 37.61
CA GLU A 12 -42.56 -15.76 36.61
C GLU A 12 -41.46 -14.76 37.03
N ARG A 13 -40.66 -14.31 36.05
CA ARG A 13 -40.19 -12.91 35.96
C ARG A 13 -40.02 -12.49 34.50
N THR A 14 -40.63 -11.36 34.16
CA THR A 14 -40.49 -10.60 32.90
C THR A 14 -40.29 -9.12 33.31
N PRO A 15 -39.97 -8.19 32.39
CA PRO A 15 -38.66 -7.90 31.79
C PRO A 15 -38.13 -6.50 32.19
N THR A 16 -36.87 -6.17 31.87
CA THR A 16 -36.50 -4.76 31.70
C THR A 16 -35.41 -4.63 30.63
N ALA A 17 -35.80 -3.98 29.54
CA ALA A 17 -34.94 -3.62 28.43
C ALA A 17 -34.11 -2.37 28.76
N ARG A 18 -32.85 -2.34 28.33
CA ARG A 18 -32.10 -1.13 28.00
C ARG A 18 -31.13 -1.45 26.86
N PRO A 19 -31.30 -0.89 25.65
CA PRO A 19 -30.26 -0.95 24.63
C PRO A 19 -29.16 0.06 24.97
N GLN A 20 -27.95 -0.42 25.21
CA GLN A 20 -26.75 0.40 25.19
C GLN A 20 -26.33 0.59 23.73
N THR A 21 -26.71 1.71 23.13
CA THR A 21 -26.09 2.22 21.91
C THR A 21 -24.70 2.74 22.28
N ARG A 22 -23.69 1.91 22.04
CA ARG A 22 -22.28 2.29 22.05
C ARG A 22 -22.00 3.00 20.72
N GLY A 23 -21.90 4.33 20.76
CA GLY A 23 -21.44 5.13 19.62
C GLY A 23 -19.92 5.06 19.57
N ASP A 24 -19.37 4.46 18.52
CA ASP A 24 -17.96 4.61 18.16
C ASP A 24 -17.78 6.00 17.56
N GLN A 25 -17.14 6.88 18.33
CA GLN A 25 -16.88 8.26 17.98
C GLN A 25 -15.43 8.34 17.51
N PHE A 26 -15.23 8.52 16.20
CA PHE A 26 -13.93 8.84 15.62
C PHE A 26 -13.64 10.32 15.91
N ASP A 27 -12.64 10.57 16.75
CA ASP A 27 -12.25 11.91 17.19
C ASP A 27 -11.60 12.70 16.04
N SER A 28 -12.24 13.78 15.62
CA SER A 28 -11.65 14.82 14.77
C SER A 28 -11.49 16.09 15.61
N GLY A 29 -10.38 16.17 16.34
CA GLY A 29 -10.06 17.30 17.20
C GLY A 29 -9.50 18.48 16.40
N ALA A 30 -10.34 19.49 16.15
CA ALA A 30 -9.89 20.84 15.79
C ALA A 30 -10.45 21.85 16.80
N THR A 31 -9.57 22.40 17.63
CA THR A 31 -9.86 23.42 18.64
C THR A 31 -10.12 24.79 18.00
N ARG A 32 -11.22 25.43 18.42
CA ARG A 32 -11.68 26.75 18.00
C ARG A 32 -11.37 27.80 19.07
N PRO A 33 -11.00 29.04 18.71
CA PRO A 33 -11.23 30.20 19.59
C PRO A 33 -12.30 31.16 19.04
N GLY A 34 -13.26 31.44 19.93
CA GLY A 34 -13.88 32.74 20.24
C GLY A 34 -14.25 33.74 19.14
N GLN A 35 -15.56 33.87 18.92
CA GLN A 35 -16.20 35.05 18.31
C GLN A 35 -16.00 36.32 19.15
N THR A 36 -15.77 37.46 18.50
CA THR A 36 -16.43 38.73 18.84
C THR A 36 -16.77 39.51 17.56
N SER A 37 -18.01 39.99 17.49
CA SER A 37 -18.55 41.05 16.62
C SER A 37 -19.29 42.01 17.57
N PRO A 38 -19.63 43.29 17.25
CA PRO A 38 -19.94 43.80 15.90
C PRO A 38 -19.56 45.28 15.61
N LYS A 39 -19.70 45.73 14.34
CA LYS A 39 -20.59 46.84 13.89
C LYS A 39 -20.14 47.53 12.58
N SER A 40 -21.13 47.69 11.71
CA SER A 40 -21.47 48.83 10.84
C SER A 40 -20.56 49.31 9.69
N ALA A 41 -21.26 49.62 8.59
CA ALA A 41 -20.81 50.04 7.27
C ALA A 41 -20.48 51.54 7.15
N THR A 42 -19.67 51.93 6.15
CA THR A 42 -19.89 53.12 5.30
C THR A 42 -19.07 53.03 4.00
N LEU A 43 -19.68 53.44 2.88
CA LEU A 43 -19.05 53.74 1.59
C LEU A 43 -18.21 55.03 1.66
N LEU A 44 -17.07 55.11 0.95
CA LEU A 44 -16.69 56.25 0.11
C LEU A 44 -15.40 56.01 -0.70
N THR A 45 -15.38 56.67 -1.85
CA THR A 45 -14.42 56.73 -2.96
C THR A 45 -13.04 57.31 -2.60
N GLY A 46 -11.99 56.96 -3.36
CA GLY A 46 -10.76 57.76 -3.42
C GLY A 46 -9.56 57.09 -4.10
N LEU A 47 -8.96 57.78 -5.07
CA LEU A 47 -7.84 57.39 -5.93
C LEU A 47 -6.45 57.65 -5.31
N SER A 48 -5.49 56.80 -5.72
CA SER A 48 -4.07 57.10 -6.08
C SER A 48 -2.92 57.18 -5.05
N THR A 49 -1.86 56.46 -5.44
CA THR A 49 -0.40 56.61 -5.25
C THR A 49 0.35 55.87 -4.12
N PRO A 50 1.60 55.40 -4.39
CA PRO A 50 2.25 54.31 -3.65
C PRO A 50 3.45 54.75 -2.78
N ALA A 51 3.71 53.98 -1.71
CA ALA A 51 4.98 53.68 -1.01
C ALA A 51 4.73 53.50 0.51
N PRO A 52 5.62 52.88 1.31
CA PRO A 52 6.82 52.11 0.98
C PRO A 52 6.72 50.65 1.47
N VAL A 53 7.66 49.82 0.99
CA VAL A 53 7.87 48.44 1.42
C VAL A 53 8.30 48.42 2.89
N THR A 54 7.39 48.01 3.77
CA THR A 54 7.71 47.61 5.15
C THR A 54 7.90 46.11 5.21
N SER A 55 9.10 45.69 5.58
CA SER A 55 9.47 44.31 5.91
C SER A 55 8.54 43.73 6.99
N SER A 56 7.60 42.87 6.59
CA SER A 56 6.81 42.12 7.55
C SER A 56 7.63 40.96 8.10
N LYS A 57 7.82 40.99 9.43
CA LYS A 57 8.11 39.85 10.29
C LYS A 57 7.05 38.77 10.03
N ALA A 58 7.30 37.90 9.05
CA ALA A 58 6.51 36.71 8.74
C ALA A 58 7.41 35.50 8.47
N ALA A 59 8.54 35.44 9.17
CA ALA A 59 9.45 34.30 9.20
C ALA A 59 9.57 33.80 10.65
N ALA A 60 8.46 33.33 11.20
CA ALA A 60 8.42 32.53 12.43
C ALA A 60 6.99 32.01 12.57
N LEU A 61 6.72 30.85 12.00
CA LEU A 61 5.63 29.89 12.23
C LEU A 61 5.53 29.01 10.97
N GLN A 62 6.63 28.34 10.63
CA GLN A 62 6.51 27.08 9.92
C GLN A 62 6.16 26.04 10.99
N PRO A 63 5.08 25.27 10.87
CA PRO A 63 5.00 24.02 11.61
C PRO A 63 6.19 23.17 11.14
N GLU A 64 6.98 22.67 12.09
CA GLU A 64 7.98 21.65 11.80
C GLU A 64 7.27 20.51 11.04
N LEU A 65 7.71 20.28 9.80
CA LEU A 65 7.34 19.13 9.01
C LEU A 65 7.82 17.89 9.76
N HIS A 66 6.95 17.29 10.56
CA HIS A 66 7.11 15.90 10.96
C HIS A 66 6.94 15.05 9.70
N GLY A 67 8.05 14.58 9.14
CA GLY A 67 8.02 13.53 8.13
C GLY A 67 7.40 12.28 8.76
N ALA A 68 6.15 12.00 8.43
CA ALA A 68 5.43 10.82 8.90
C ALA A 68 5.47 9.75 7.81
N SER A 69 6.17 8.66 8.09
CA SER A 69 6.05 7.38 7.40
C SER A 69 5.37 6.36 8.33
N GLY A 70 4.80 5.27 7.78
CA GLY A 70 4.20 4.25 8.65
C GLY A 70 3.16 3.37 7.98
N TYR A 71 3.40 2.05 7.99
CA TYR A 71 2.34 1.04 8.12
C TYR A 71 2.28 0.60 9.59
N GLU A 72 1.07 0.39 10.11
CA GLU A 72 0.80 -0.17 11.44
C GLU A 72 0.12 -1.52 11.27
N ALA A 73 0.70 -2.58 11.83
CA ALA A 73 0.08 -3.90 11.89
C ALA A 73 -0.20 -4.28 13.34
N HIS A 74 -1.45 -4.69 13.62
CA HIS A 74 -1.90 -5.09 14.95
C HIS A 74 -1.90 -6.61 15.09
N PHE A 75 -1.10 -7.12 16.02
CA PHE A 75 -1.10 -8.53 16.37
C PHE A 75 -1.50 -8.72 17.84
N GLY A 76 -2.51 -9.56 18.08
CA GLY A 76 -2.94 -9.86 19.44
C GLY A 76 -3.69 -11.19 19.55
N LYS A 77 -3.41 -11.92 20.65
CA LYS A 77 -4.23 -13.02 21.16
C LYS A 77 -4.41 -12.79 22.66
N GLY A 78 -5.60 -12.37 23.08
CA GLY A 78 -5.89 -12.03 24.48
C GLY A 78 -5.38 -10.64 24.88
N SER A 79 -4.93 -10.46 26.12
CA SER A 79 -4.52 -9.17 26.70
C SER A 79 -3.11 -8.69 26.31
N ARG A 80 -2.43 -9.38 25.38
CA ARG A 80 -1.09 -9.03 24.92
C ARG A 80 -1.17 -8.54 23.48
N THR A 81 -0.81 -7.28 23.26
CA THR A 81 -0.75 -6.64 21.95
C THR A 81 0.68 -6.22 21.65
N ALA A 82 1.12 -6.44 20.43
CA ALA A 82 2.38 -5.91 19.90
C ALA A 82 2.08 -4.81 18.89
N ARG A 83 2.91 -3.75 18.87
CA ARG A 83 2.85 -2.66 17.88
C ARG A 83 4.11 -2.66 17.04
N ALA A 84 3.97 -2.56 15.73
CA ALA A 84 5.07 -2.40 14.78
C ALA A 84 4.79 -1.16 13.92
N THR A 85 5.81 -0.33 13.68
CA THR A 85 5.70 0.92 12.90
C THR A 85 6.73 0.89 11.78
N VAL A 86 6.32 0.70 10.52
CA VAL A 86 7.25 0.54 9.39
C VAL A 86 7.48 1.87 8.67
N GLU A 87 8.69 2.44 8.81
CA GLU A 87 9.12 3.68 8.14
C GLU A 87 10.34 3.46 7.24
N GLY A 88 10.17 3.31 5.92
CA GLY A 88 11.27 3.34 4.92
C GLY A 88 12.37 2.26 5.05
N GLY A 89 12.29 1.45 6.10
CA GLY A 89 13.03 0.28 6.51
C GLY A 89 12.16 -0.32 7.63
N GLY A 90 11.70 -1.55 7.47
CA GLY A 90 10.61 -2.06 8.30
C GLY A 90 10.98 -2.14 9.78
N GLN A 91 10.24 -1.54 10.70
CA GLN A 91 10.33 -1.93 12.11
C GLN A 91 9.26 -2.97 12.42
N VAL A 92 9.66 -4.11 12.99
CA VAL A 92 8.73 -5.18 13.35
C VAL A 92 8.87 -5.57 14.81
N THR A 93 7.74 -5.62 15.50
CA THR A 93 7.66 -6.20 16.85
C THR A 93 7.11 -7.61 16.74
N LEU A 94 7.90 -8.58 17.20
CA LEU A 94 7.53 -10.00 17.09
C LEU A 94 6.32 -10.32 17.98
N PRO A 95 5.22 -10.87 17.42
CA PRO A 95 3.97 -11.08 18.14
C PRO A 95 4.11 -12.06 19.31
N THR A 96 3.16 -12.01 20.24
CA THR A 96 3.04 -12.99 21.34
C THR A 96 2.06 -14.10 20.97
N GLY A 97 2.57 -15.27 20.54
CA GLY A 97 1.77 -16.50 20.43
C GLY A 97 2.15 -17.39 19.24
N ASN A 98 1.78 -18.67 19.33
CA ASN A 98 2.02 -19.67 18.28
C ASN A 98 1.19 -19.37 17.02
N GLY A 99 1.71 -18.51 16.14
CA GLY A 99 1.15 -18.27 14.81
C GLY A 99 1.60 -19.34 13.80
N ARG A 100 0.76 -19.65 12.82
CA ARG A 100 1.11 -20.52 11.68
C ARG A 100 1.43 -19.65 10.47
N GLY A 101 2.73 -19.43 10.21
CA GLY A 101 3.22 -18.79 8.98
C GLY A 101 3.86 -17.41 9.19
N PRO A 102 4.57 -16.89 8.17
CA PRO A 102 5.27 -15.63 8.25
C PRO A 102 4.28 -14.49 8.51
N SER A 103 4.51 -13.70 9.57
CA SER A 103 3.54 -12.69 10.02
C SER A 103 3.76 -11.31 9.38
N PHE A 104 4.82 -11.14 8.59
CA PHE A 104 5.14 -9.88 7.92
C PHE A 104 6.06 -10.09 6.70
N HIS A 105 6.36 -8.99 6.00
CA HIS A 105 7.25 -8.97 4.85
C HIS A 105 8.52 -8.15 5.13
N ALA A 106 9.66 -8.64 4.65
CA ALA A 106 10.88 -7.86 4.49
C ALA A 106 11.06 -7.50 3.00
N GLU A 107 11.86 -6.49 2.70
CA GLU A 107 12.23 -6.14 1.33
C GLU A 107 13.74 -6.28 1.19
N ALA A 108 14.18 -6.97 0.14
CA ALA A 108 15.60 -7.12 -0.12
C ALA A 108 16.24 -5.77 -0.42
N GLY A 109 17.42 -5.53 0.17
CA GLY A 109 18.12 -4.24 0.08
C GLY A 109 17.59 -3.16 1.02
N LYS A 110 16.55 -3.43 1.81
CA LYS A 110 16.04 -2.50 2.82
C LYS A 110 16.43 -2.94 4.22
N PRO A 111 16.85 -2.01 5.09
CA PRO A 111 17.10 -2.33 6.48
C PRO A 111 15.79 -2.72 7.17
N LEU A 112 15.84 -3.74 8.02
CA LEU A 112 14.76 -4.20 8.88
C LEU A 112 15.18 -3.98 10.34
N THR A 113 14.45 -3.13 11.07
CA THR A 113 14.59 -2.98 12.51
C THR A 113 13.65 -3.95 13.23
N VAL A 114 14.13 -4.64 14.25
CA VAL A 114 13.33 -5.59 15.02
C VAL A 114 13.38 -5.21 16.49
N THR A 115 12.21 -5.08 17.10
CA THR A 115 12.05 -4.83 18.52
C THR A 115 11.40 -6.02 19.21
N VAL A 116 11.86 -6.33 20.42
CA VAL A 116 11.37 -7.46 21.21
C VAL A 116 10.85 -6.94 22.54
N ASP A 117 9.63 -7.35 22.90
CA ASP A 117 9.06 -7.07 24.21
C ASP A 117 9.95 -7.71 25.30
N PRO A 118 10.49 -6.92 26.26
CA PRO A 118 11.31 -7.43 27.36
C PRO A 118 10.64 -8.57 28.15
N GLN A 119 9.30 -8.63 28.18
CA GLN A 119 8.57 -9.71 28.86
C GLN A 119 8.76 -11.09 28.23
N ARG A 120 9.29 -11.18 27.00
CA ARG A 120 9.59 -12.45 26.33
C ARG A 120 10.94 -13.03 26.73
N ILE A 121 11.81 -12.24 27.34
CA ILE A 121 13.15 -12.66 27.73
C ILE A 121 13.11 -13.16 29.17
N SER A 122 13.70 -14.33 29.42
CA SER A 122 13.81 -14.88 30.78
C SER A 122 14.54 -13.89 31.68
N GLN A 123 14.05 -13.69 32.91
CA GLN A 123 14.76 -12.87 33.90
C GLN A 123 16.17 -13.40 34.22
N SER A 124 16.39 -14.71 34.06
CA SER A 124 17.70 -15.35 34.25
C SER A 124 18.67 -15.18 33.08
N ALA A 125 18.20 -14.72 31.91
CA ALA A 125 19.08 -14.45 30.77
C ALA A 125 19.97 -13.25 31.08
N GLN A 126 21.27 -13.35 30.82
CA GLN A 126 22.25 -12.25 30.91
C GLN A 126 22.45 -11.52 29.58
N LYS A 127 22.12 -12.19 28.47
CA LYS A 127 22.26 -11.67 27.11
C LYS A 127 21.08 -12.13 26.28
N ALA A 128 20.59 -11.27 25.38
CA ALA A 128 19.70 -11.69 24.30
C ALA A 128 20.22 -11.18 22.95
N GLU A 129 20.06 -12.01 21.92
CA GLU A 129 20.46 -11.75 20.55
C GLU A 129 19.31 -12.12 19.60
N LEU A 130 19.13 -11.30 18.57
CA LEU A 130 18.31 -11.63 17.43
C LEU A 130 19.19 -12.41 16.45
N VAL A 131 18.82 -13.65 16.20
CA VAL A 131 19.50 -14.52 15.26
C VAL A 131 18.65 -14.62 14.01
N TRP A 132 19.23 -14.31 12.85
CA TRP A 132 18.53 -14.31 11.58
C TRP A 132 19.34 -14.94 10.46
N TYR A 133 18.64 -15.46 9.45
CA TYR A 133 19.22 -15.92 8.20
C TYR A 133 18.16 -16.00 7.10
N VAL A 134 18.61 -15.99 5.84
CA VAL A 134 17.75 -16.18 4.67
C VAL A 134 17.61 -17.66 4.35
N VAL A 135 16.41 -18.11 4.01
CA VAL A 135 16.11 -19.48 3.57
C VAL A 135 15.60 -19.44 2.14
N PRO A 136 16.21 -20.21 1.20
CA PRO A 136 17.32 -21.14 1.43
C PRO A 136 18.71 -20.47 1.45
N GLY A 137 19.67 -21.08 2.17
CA GLY A 137 21.11 -20.88 1.94
C GLY A 137 21.81 -19.69 2.62
N GLY A 138 21.09 -18.85 3.36
CA GLY A 138 21.67 -17.71 4.07
C GLY A 138 22.54 -18.11 5.26
N LYS A 139 23.61 -17.36 5.50
CA LYS A 139 24.44 -17.50 6.70
C LYS A 139 23.72 -16.90 7.91
N GLU A 140 23.82 -17.60 9.04
CA GLU A 140 23.34 -17.09 10.32
C GLU A 140 24.10 -15.83 10.76
N VAL A 141 23.34 -14.80 11.16
CA VAL A 141 23.84 -13.55 11.70
C VAL A 141 23.16 -13.31 13.05
N ALA A 142 23.95 -12.96 14.06
CA ALA A 142 23.47 -12.60 15.39
C ALA A 142 23.64 -11.10 15.63
N VAL A 143 22.58 -10.43 16.07
CA VAL A 143 22.57 -9.01 16.40
C VAL A 143 22.19 -8.85 17.87
N PRO A 144 22.96 -8.12 18.69
CA PRO A 144 22.60 -7.88 20.10
C PRO A 144 21.21 -7.24 20.24
N LEU A 145 20.37 -7.80 21.09
CA LEU A 145 19.07 -7.22 21.48
C LEU A 145 19.11 -6.52 22.84
N THR A 146 20.28 -6.49 23.50
CA THR A 146 20.45 -5.92 24.85
C THR A 146 21.79 -5.23 24.96
N ASP A 147 21.87 -4.18 25.77
CA ASP A 147 23.13 -3.49 26.11
C ASP A 147 23.90 -4.16 27.26
N GLY A 148 23.35 -5.26 27.82
CA GLY A 148 23.91 -5.98 28.96
C GLY A 148 23.58 -5.38 30.33
N SER A 149 22.93 -4.21 30.37
CA SER A 149 22.45 -3.58 31.60
C SER A 149 21.02 -4.03 31.94
N ARG A 150 20.61 -3.80 33.19
CA ARG A 150 19.26 -4.10 33.68
C ARG A 150 18.57 -2.86 34.20
N GLY A 151 17.27 -2.79 33.97
CA GLY A 151 16.40 -1.80 34.59
C GLY A 151 16.19 -2.06 36.08
N ALA A 152 15.51 -1.13 36.76
CA ALA A 152 15.18 -1.24 38.19
C ALA A 152 14.27 -2.45 38.50
N ASP A 153 13.55 -2.97 37.51
CA ASP A 153 12.72 -4.16 37.61
C ASP A 153 13.51 -5.48 37.40
N GLY A 154 14.83 -5.39 37.25
CA GLY A 154 15.73 -6.53 37.06
C GLY A 154 15.70 -7.12 35.65
N LYS A 155 14.96 -6.55 34.70
CA LYS A 155 14.93 -7.03 33.30
C LYS A 155 16.06 -6.41 32.49
N LEU A 156 16.50 -7.12 31.45
CA LEU A 156 17.48 -6.60 30.49
C LEU A 156 16.91 -5.38 29.77
N ASN A 157 17.74 -4.35 29.61
CA ASN A 157 17.40 -3.20 28.77
C ASN A 157 17.53 -3.64 27.30
N MET A 158 16.41 -3.55 26.58
CA MET A 158 16.32 -4.03 25.19
C MET A 158 16.75 -2.93 24.21
N LEU A 159 17.47 -3.33 23.17
CA LEU A 159 17.87 -2.49 22.04
C LEU A 159 17.12 -2.95 20.78
N PRO A 160 16.72 -2.02 19.89
CA PRO A 160 16.29 -2.38 18.55
C PRO A 160 17.46 -3.03 17.77
N ALA A 161 17.24 -4.21 17.20
CA ALA A 161 18.19 -4.85 16.31
C ALA A 161 17.98 -4.36 14.88
N LYS A 162 19.04 -3.95 14.18
CA LYS A 162 18.98 -3.62 12.75
C LYS A 162 19.53 -4.78 11.94
N ILE A 163 18.83 -5.12 10.87
CA ILE A 163 19.15 -6.17 9.92
C ILE A 163 19.27 -5.52 8.55
N ASP A 164 20.44 -5.58 7.94
CA ASP A 164 20.59 -5.20 6.53
C ASP A 164 20.22 -6.41 5.67
N VAL A 165 18.99 -6.43 5.16
CA VAL A 165 18.53 -7.52 4.29
C VAL A 165 19.29 -7.40 2.97
N PRO A 166 20.03 -8.43 2.52
CA PRO A 166 20.83 -8.33 1.29
C PRO A 166 19.97 -7.93 0.08
N GLU A 167 20.51 -7.10 -0.82
CA GLU A 167 19.81 -6.62 -2.03
C GLU A 167 19.34 -7.75 -2.95
N ASN A 168 20.07 -8.86 -2.96
CA ASN A 168 19.77 -10.07 -3.72
C ASN A 168 19.05 -11.14 -2.89
N ALA A 169 18.60 -10.84 -1.67
CA ALA A 169 17.94 -11.83 -0.84
C ALA A 169 16.58 -12.22 -1.42
N PHE A 170 16.29 -13.51 -1.44
CA PHE A 170 14.98 -14.05 -1.84
C PHE A 170 14.59 -15.18 -0.88
N GLY A 171 13.30 -15.51 -0.85
CA GLY A 171 12.77 -16.56 0.01
C GLY A 171 12.30 -16.02 1.36
N THR A 172 12.72 -16.65 2.45
CA THR A 172 12.21 -16.36 3.80
C THR A 172 13.32 -15.90 4.72
N LEU A 173 13.17 -14.72 5.31
CA LEU A 173 13.99 -14.26 6.43
C LEU A 173 13.50 -14.94 7.70
N ARG A 174 14.27 -15.88 8.23
CA ARG A 174 13.97 -16.55 9.48
C ARG A 174 14.57 -15.77 10.64
N LEU A 175 13.77 -15.54 11.67
CA LEU A 175 14.16 -14.81 12.87
C LEU A 175 13.95 -15.69 14.11
N SER A 176 14.91 -15.67 15.03
CA SER A 176 14.82 -16.36 16.31
C SER A 176 15.49 -15.52 17.40
N ILE A 177 15.08 -15.73 18.65
CA ILE A 177 15.71 -15.08 19.80
C ILE A 177 16.61 -16.10 20.47
N ARG A 178 17.90 -15.78 20.57
CA ARG A 178 18.87 -16.53 21.36
C ARG A 178 19.10 -15.81 22.68
N THR A 179 19.05 -16.53 23.79
CA THR A 179 19.36 -16.00 25.11
C THR A 179 20.48 -16.81 25.75
N THR A 180 21.35 -16.14 26.50
CA THR A 180 22.46 -16.77 27.24
C THR A 180 22.26 -16.53 28.73
N SER A 181 22.24 -17.57 29.55
CA SER A 181 22.15 -17.48 31.01
C SER A 181 23.50 -17.20 31.67
N ALA A 182 23.49 -16.97 32.99
CA ALA A 182 24.70 -16.64 33.76
C ALA A 182 25.75 -17.76 33.78
N ASP A 183 25.32 -19.02 33.63
CA ASP A 183 26.19 -20.19 33.49
C ASP A 183 26.71 -20.38 32.05
N GLY A 184 26.42 -19.45 31.15
CA GLY A 184 26.85 -19.48 29.75
C GLY A 184 26.00 -20.40 28.85
N ARG A 185 24.93 -21.01 29.36
CA ARG A 185 24.06 -21.84 28.52
C ARG A 185 23.23 -20.98 27.57
N GLU A 186 23.23 -21.38 26.31
CA GLU A 186 22.41 -20.76 25.29
C GLU A 186 21.08 -21.50 25.12
N SER A 187 20.01 -20.74 24.93
CA SER A 187 18.72 -21.27 24.47
C SER A 187 18.23 -20.45 23.30
N SER A 188 17.81 -21.12 22.23
CA SER A 188 17.21 -20.48 21.07
C SER A 188 15.73 -20.82 21.01
N SER A 189 14.89 -19.80 20.97
CA SER A 189 13.45 -19.96 20.74
C SER A 189 13.16 -19.56 19.31
N TRP A 190 12.83 -20.54 18.48
CA TRP A 190 12.28 -20.31 17.15
C TRP A 190 10.76 -20.34 17.20
N ASP A 191 10.14 -19.34 16.59
CA ASP A 191 8.70 -19.24 16.43
C ASP A 191 8.42 -18.98 14.94
N PRO A 192 7.70 -19.87 14.23
CA PRO A 192 7.39 -19.68 12.81
C PRO A 192 6.66 -18.37 12.51
N SER A 193 5.97 -17.78 13.48
CA SER A 193 5.36 -16.46 13.34
C SER A 193 6.38 -15.32 13.22
N SER A 194 7.65 -15.58 13.53
CA SER A 194 8.75 -14.63 13.37
C SER A 194 9.40 -14.69 11.98
N ASP A 195 9.05 -15.67 11.14
CA ASP A 195 9.56 -15.71 9.76
C ASP A 195 8.93 -14.55 8.94
N ALA A 196 9.69 -13.99 8.00
CA ALA A 196 9.22 -12.95 7.08
C ALA A 196 9.50 -13.36 5.63
N ALA A 197 8.52 -13.22 4.75
CA ALA A 197 8.77 -13.41 3.32
C ALA A 197 9.57 -12.21 2.80
N ILE A 198 10.72 -12.46 2.18
CA ILE A 198 11.54 -11.43 1.55
C ILE A 198 10.95 -11.16 0.18
N ALA A 199 10.38 -9.98 0.01
CA ALA A 199 10.03 -9.51 -1.31
C ALA A 199 11.31 -8.97 -1.99
N PRO A 200 11.58 -9.37 -3.24
CA PRO A 200 12.56 -8.67 -4.06
C PRO A 200 12.20 -7.17 -4.15
N PRO A 201 13.21 -6.28 -4.22
CA PRO A 201 12.99 -4.82 -4.26
C PRO A 201 12.13 -4.39 -5.46
N GLU A 202 12.11 -5.19 -6.54
CA GLU A 202 11.42 -4.88 -7.79
C GLU A 202 10.26 -5.83 -8.14
N GLY A 203 9.73 -6.61 -7.20
CA GLY A 203 8.67 -7.59 -7.50
C GLY A 203 9.19 -8.85 -8.23
N ALA A 204 8.34 -9.58 -8.94
CA ALA A 204 8.73 -10.89 -9.48
C ALA A 204 9.75 -10.80 -10.62
N THR A 205 10.62 -11.79 -10.76
CA THR A 205 11.47 -11.96 -11.94
C THR A 205 11.01 -13.18 -12.73
N VAL A 206 10.73 -13.00 -14.02
CA VAL A 206 10.43 -14.10 -14.94
C VAL A 206 11.67 -14.40 -15.77
N VAL A 207 12.25 -15.57 -15.55
CA VAL A 207 13.51 -16.01 -16.15
C VAL A 207 13.24 -16.96 -17.32
N PHE A 208 13.84 -16.66 -18.46
CA PHE A 208 13.86 -17.48 -19.67
C PHE A 208 15.30 -17.82 -20.00
N SER A 209 15.78 -18.98 -19.56
CA SER A 209 17.18 -19.41 -19.70
C SER A 209 17.49 -20.05 -21.05
N ASP A 210 18.77 -20.10 -21.41
CA ASP A 210 19.34 -20.75 -22.61
C ASP A 210 18.92 -22.22 -22.77
N ASN A 211 18.74 -22.95 -21.67
CA ASN A 211 18.27 -24.33 -21.67
C ASN A 211 16.75 -24.49 -21.90
N TRP A 212 16.11 -23.46 -22.45
CA TRP A 212 14.68 -23.41 -22.76
C TRP A 212 13.73 -23.50 -21.56
N GLN A 213 14.23 -23.40 -20.33
CA GLN A 213 13.37 -23.35 -19.15
C GLN A 213 12.75 -21.96 -18.94
N THR A 214 11.60 -21.95 -18.28
CA THR A 214 10.93 -20.73 -17.80
C THR A 214 10.70 -20.87 -16.32
N GLN A 215 11.19 -19.91 -15.54
CA GLN A 215 11.07 -19.91 -14.08
C GLN A 215 10.53 -18.56 -13.62
N MET A 216 9.81 -18.55 -12.50
CA MET A 216 9.38 -17.32 -11.85
C MET A 216 9.97 -17.28 -10.45
N GLU A 217 10.74 -16.24 -10.19
CA GLU A 217 11.28 -15.92 -8.89
C GLU A 217 10.41 -14.86 -8.22
N GLY A 218 10.07 -15.08 -6.95
CA GLY A 218 9.12 -14.24 -6.25
C GLY A 218 7.67 -14.50 -6.67
N LYS A 219 6.79 -13.55 -6.35
CA LYS A 219 5.35 -13.67 -6.62
C LYS A 219 4.91 -12.52 -7.49
N LEU A 220 4.47 -12.82 -8.71
CA LEU A 220 3.95 -11.82 -9.63
C LEU A 220 2.65 -11.26 -9.05
N ARG A 221 2.60 -9.97 -8.79
CA ARG A 221 1.46 -9.28 -8.17
C ARG A 221 1.06 -8.07 -8.97
N ALA A 222 -0.24 -7.78 -8.95
CA ALA A 222 -0.79 -6.56 -9.51
C ALA A 222 -0.17 -5.36 -8.79
N GLY A 223 0.18 -4.31 -9.54
CA GLY A 223 0.84 -3.14 -8.96
C GLY A 223 2.30 -3.30 -8.59
N ASP A 224 2.89 -4.49 -8.61
CA ASP A 224 4.35 -4.64 -8.44
C ASP A 224 5.06 -4.38 -9.78
N LYS A 225 6.37 -4.19 -9.74
CA LYS A 225 7.19 -4.33 -10.95
C LYS A 225 7.37 -5.83 -11.23
N VAL A 226 7.61 -6.17 -12.50
CA VAL A 226 8.09 -7.47 -12.91
C VAL A 226 9.33 -7.26 -13.77
N GLN A 227 10.40 -7.95 -13.42
CA GLN A 227 11.63 -8.01 -14.20
C GLN A 227 11.55 -9.21 -15.15
N ILE A 228 11.94 -9.01 -16.40
CA ILE A 228 12.04 -10.08 -17.40
C ILE A 228 13.52 -10.38 -17.57
N ALA A 229 13.98 -11.57 -17.21
CA ALA A 229 15.34 -12.01 -17.47
C ALA A 229 15.32 -12.96 -18.68
N TYR A 230 15.64 -12.46 -19.87
CA TYR A 230 15.59 -13.23 -21.12
C TYR A 230 17.00 -13.52 -21.66
N ASP A 231 17.33 -14.79 -21.84
CA ASP A 231 18.60 -15.20 -22.43
C ASP A 231 18.60 -14.97 -23.95
N ARG A 232 19.58 -14.20 -24.42
CA ARG A 232 19.70 -13.82 -25.84
C ARG A 232 19.90 -15.02 -26.76
N ASP A 233 20.53 -16.09 -26.27
CA ASP A 233 20.93 -17.21 -27.11
C ASP A 233 19.71 -18.05 -27.56
N ARG A 234 18.60 -18.03 -26.80
CA ARG A 234 17.33 -18.67 -27.19
C ARG A 234 16.83 -18.18 -28.54
N LEU A 235 16.80 -16.86 -28.73
CA LEU A 235 16.31 -16.27 -29.96
C LEU A 235 17.33 -16.40 -31.09
N SER A 236 18.63 -16.37 -30.76
CA SER A 236 19.70 -16.68 -31.71
C SER A 236 19.53 -18.08 -32.31
N GLU A 237 19.23 -19.08 -31.48
CA GLU A 237 18.98 -20.46 -31.93
C GLU A 237 17.78 -20.53 -32.88
N LEU A 238 16.67 -19.84 -32.58
CA LEU A 238 15.50 -19.76 -33.46
C LEU A 238 15.78 -19.06 -34.79
N LEU A 239 16.78 -18.18 -34.82
CA LEU A 239 17.25 -17.48 -36.02
C LEU A 239 18.38 -18.22 -36.74
N GLY A 240 18.63 -19.50 -36.40
CA GLY A 240 19.66 -20.31 -37.03
C GLY A 240 21.08 -19.97 -36.56
N GLY A 241 21.23 -19.58 -35.30
CA GLY A 241 22.50 -19.18 -34.67
C GLY A 241 22.92 -17.73 -34.96
N LYS A 242 22.03 -16.93 -35.54
CA LYS A 242 22.30 -15.52 -35.86
C LYS A 242 21.98 -14.62 -34.68
N THR A 243 22.84 -13.65 -34.40
CA THR A 243 22.59 -12.67 -33.34
C THR A 243 21.33 -11.86 -33.66
N PRO A 244 20.31 -11.88 -32.78
CA PRO A 244 19.11 -11.10 -33.01
C PRO A 244 19.38 -9.60 -32.84
N SER A 245 18.87 -8.78 -33.75
CA SER A 245 18.63 -7.35 -33.61
C SER A 245 17.17 -7.09 -33.20
N ASP A 246 16.92 -5.91 -32.62
CA ASP A 246 15.56 -5.40 -32.36
C ASP A 246 14.69 -6.38 -31.57
N VAL A 247 15.26 -6.95 -30.51
CA VAL A 247 14.55 -7.89 -29.64
C VAL A 247 13.50 -7.13 -28.84
N VAL A 248 12.27 -7.63 -28.85
CA VAL A 248 11.13 -7.05 -28.15
C VAL A 248 10.43 -8.14 -27.35
N ALA A 249 10.15 -7.85 -26.08
CA ALA A 249 9.18 -8.60 -25.30
C ALA A 249 7.79 -8.00 -25.50
N CYS A 250 6.85 -8.79 -25.97
CA CYS A 250 5.45 -8.41 -26.10
C CYS A 250 4.69 -8.92 -24.87
N VAL A 251 4.12 -8.02 -24.07
CA VAL A 251 3.44 -8.35 -22.81
C VAL A 251 1.99 -7.89 -22.84
N SER A 252 1.05 -8.81 -22.63
CA SER A 252 -0.39 -8.53 -22.53
C SER A 252 -0.89 -8.87 -21.13
N PHE A 253 -1.68 -7.99 -20.54
CA PHE A 253 -2.36 -8.23 -19.26
C PHE A 253 -3.84 -8.46 -19.50
N ASN A 254 -4.42 -9.50 -18.91
CA ASN A 254 -5.84 -9.85 -19.04
C ASN A 254 -6.37 -9.97 -20.49
N GLY A 255 -5.50 -10.16 -21.48
CA GLY A 255 -5.89 -10.24 -22.90
C GLY A 255 -5.98 -8.91 -23.63
N GLU A 256 -5.63 -7.80 -22.98
CA GLU A 256 -5.53 -6.47 -23.60
C GLU A 256 -4.44 -6.44 -24.68
N PRO A 257 -4.46 -5.45 -25.61
CA PRO A 257 -3.41 -5.27 -26.60
C PRO A 257 -2.00 -5.29 -25.95
N PRO A 258 -1.02 -5.98 -26.55
CA PRO A 258 0.28 -6.12 -25.94
C PRO A 258 1.05 -4.81 -25.92
N ILE A 259 1.77 -4.60 -24.82
CA ILE A 259 2.81 -3.59 -24.68
C ILE A 259 4.09 -4.20 -25.25
N GLU A 260 4.73 -3.47 -26.16
CA GLU A 260 6.05 -3.83 -26.69
C GLU A 260 7.15 -3.20 -25.82
N VAL A 261 8.02 -4.05 -25.27
CA VAL A 261 9.13 -3.66 -24.40
C VAL A 261 10.44 -3.98 -25.12
N PRO A 262 11.16 -2.97 -25.65
CA PRO A 262 12.45 -3.18 -26.28
C PRO A 262 13.46 -3.78 -25.31
N LEU A 263 14.11 -4.86 -25.74
CA LEU A 263 15.16 -5.53 -24.98
C LEU A 263 16.52 -5.00 -25.44
N THR A 264 17.12 -4.13 -24.64
CA THR A 264 18.47 -3.62 -24.89
C THR A 264 19.49 -4.46 -24.13
N VAL A 265 20.56 -4.87 -24.83
CA VAL A 265 21.66 -5.60 -24.20
C VAL A 265 22.38 -4.65 -23.26
N GLN A 266 22.41 -4.96 -21.97
CA GLN A 266 23.26 -4.22 -21.05
C GLN A 266 24.73 -4.63 -21.27
N PRO A 267 25.70 -3.71 -21.19
CA PRO A 267 27.12 -4.07 -21.19
C PRO A 267 27.41 -5.01 -20.02
N GLY A 268 27.98 -6.16 -20.30
CA GLY A 268 28.52 -7.09 -19.31
C GLY A 268 29.86 -6.62 -18.76
N GLU A 269 30.41 -7.42 -17.83
CA GLU A 269 31.74 -7.17 -17.27
C GLU A 269 32.80 -7.15 -18.38
N GLY A 270 33.70 -6.15 -18.33
CA GLY A 270 34.76 -5.99 -19.32
C GLY A 270 34.32 -5.38 -20.66
N GLY A 271 33.06 -4.93 -20.79
CA GLY A 271 32.53 -4.31 -22.02
C GLY A 271 31.99 -5.29 -23.05
N GLU A 272 32.03 -6.59 -22.75
CA GLU A 272 31.36 -7.61 -23.56
C GLU A 272 29.83 -7.43 -23.48
N PRO A 273 29.06 -7.71 -24.54
CA PRO A 273 27.60 -7.66 -24.46
C PRO A 273 27.06 -8.64 -23.40
N GLY A 274 26.19 -8.18 -22.50
CA GLY A 274 25.54 -9.03 -21.52
C GLY A 274 24.76 -10.17 -22.17
N LYS A 275 24.70 -11.32 -21.49
CA LYS A 275 23.98 -12.51 -21.98
C LYS A 275 22.47 -12.43 -21.79
N MET A 276 22.04 -11.71 -20.75
CA MET A 276 20.64 -11.57 -20.38
C MET A 276 20.14 -10.17 -20.72
N PHE A 277 18.94 -10.11 -21.28
CA PHE A 277 18.12 -8.89 -21.29
C PHE A 277 17.34 -8.82 -19.98
N MET A 278 17.29 -7.65 -19.35
CA MET A 278 16.70 -7.47 -18.02
C MET A 278 15.78 -6.22 -17.91
N PRO A 279 14.79 -6.00 -18.80
CA PRO A 279 13.87 -4.88 -18.59
C PRO A 279 12.95 -5.15 -17.39
N SER A 280 12.43 -4.07 -16.81
CA SER A 280 11.37 -4.12 -15.80
C SER A 280 10.15 -3.36 -16.31
N LEU A 281 8.96 -3.90 -16.06
CA LEU A 281 7.69 -3.22 -16.35
C LEU A 281 6.77 -3.22 -15.12
N LYS A 282 5.88 -2.24 -15.05
CA LYS A 282 4.86 -2.19 -13.99
C LYS A 282 3.71 -3.13 -14.35
N VAL A 283 3.35 -4.03 -13.44
CA VAL A 283 2.16 -4.86 -13.57
C VAL A 283 0.93 -3.99 -13.25
N PRO A 284 -0.08 -3.90 -14.14
CA PRO A 284 -1.29 -3.16 -13.85
C PRO A 284 -1.99 -3.67 -12.59
N LEU A 285 -2.66 -2.77 -11.87
CA LEU A 285 -3.29 -3.08 -10.57
C LEU A 285 -4.50 -4.01 -10.67
N GLU A 286 -5.10 -4.09 -11.85
CA GLU A 286 -6.19 -5.02 -12.19
C GLU A 286 -5.71 -6.30 -12.88
N ALA A 287 -4.41 -6.46 -13.08
CA ALA A 287 -3.89 -7.64 -13.75
C ALA A 287 -4.16 -8.89 -12.90
N THR A 288 -4.86 -9.86 -13.49
CA THR A 288 -5.07 -11.21 -12.93
C THR A 288 -4.27 -12.26 -13.70
N GLN A 289 -3.87 -11.92 -14.92
CA GLN A 289 -3.06 -12.73 -15.80
C GLN A 289 -2.09 -11.87 -16.60
N MET A 290 -0.88 -12.38 -16.81
CA MET A 290 0.11 -11.83 -17.72
C MET A 290 0.41 -12.87 -18.80
N THR A 291 0.39 -12.45 -20.06
CA THR A 291 0.75 -13.25 -21.22
C THR A 291 1.95 -12.61 -21.92
N MET A 292 2.95 -13.40 -22.31
CA MET A 292 4.20 -12.89 -22.85
C MET A 292 4.71 -13.74 -24.01
N TRP A 293 5.39 -13.10 -24.96
CA TRP A 293 6.19 -13.74 -26.01
C TRP A 293 7.30 -12.79 -26.46
N PHE A 294 8.27 -13.31 -27.18
CA PHE A 294 9.41 -12.53 -27.67
C PHE A 294 9.45 -12.56 -29.18
N LYS A 295 9.90 -11.44 -29.76
CA LYS A 295 10.12 -11.27 -31.19
C LYS A 295 11.52 -10.69 -31.36
N GLY A 296 12.23 -11.10 -32.41
CA GLY A 296 13.42 -10.39 -32.86
C GLY A 296 13.70 -10.65 -34.33
N GLN A 297 14.62 -9.86 -34.87
CA GLN A 297 15.00 -9.90 -36.27
C GLN A 297 16.46 -10.31 -36.39
N GLY A 298 16.86 -10.92 -37.51
CA GLY A 298 18.26 -11.21 -37.80
C GLY A 298 18.46 -11.46 -39.28
N GLU A 299 19.37 -10.74 -39.93
CA GLU A 299 19.73 -10.86 -41.37
C GLU A 299 18.57 -11.28 -42.31
N GLY A 300 17.45 -10.55 -42.27
CA GLY A 300 16.28 -10.79 -43.14
C GLY A 300 15.29 -11.86 -42.66
N ALA A 301 15.50 -12.46 -41.49
CA ALA A 301 14.55 -13.34 -40.82
C ALA A 301 13.94 -12.68 -39.58
N THR A 302 12.72 -13.07 -39.24
CA THR A 302 12.06 -12.74 -37.95
C THR A 302 11.79 -14.04 -37.22
N GLY A 303 12.16 -14.10 -35.94
CA GLY A 303 11.94 -15.23 -35.06
C GLY A 303 11.03 -14.86 -33.91
N TRP A 304 10.32 -15.86 -33.38
CA TRP A 304 9.44 -15.73 -32.22
C TRP A 304 9.72 -16.82 -31.20
N ASP A 305 9.90 -16.41 -29.94
CA ASP A 305 9.94 -17.33 -28.80
C ASP A 305 8.60 -17.23 -28.05
N SER A 306 7.79 -18.27 -28.21
CA SER A 306 6.42 -18.35 -27.70
C SER A 306 6.11 -19.77 -27.23
N SER A 307 6.91 -20.36 -26.32
CA SER A 307 6.70 -21.73 -25.78
C SER A 307 6.21 -22.75 -26.83
N PHE A 308 6.87 -22.80 -27.98
CA PHE A 308 6.50 -23.66 -29.13
C PHE A 308 5.10 -23.39 -29.71
N GLY A 309 4.76 -22.11 -29.93
CA GLY A 309 3.50 -21.68 -30.55
C GLY A 309 2.39 -21.29 -29.56
N GLN A 310 2.69 -21.27 -28.25
CA GLN A 310 1.80 -20.80 -27.19
C GLN A 310 2.47 -19.68 -26.38
N ASN A 311 1.83 -18.52 -26.27
CA ASN A 311 2.39 -17.45 -25.42
C ASN A 311 2.53 -17.92 -23.97
N PHE A 312 3.61 -17.50 -23.30
CA PHE A 312 3.86 -17.80 -21.90
C PHE A 312 2.79 -17.14 -21.04
N LYS A 313 2.18 -17.88 -20.12
CA LYS A 313 1.08 -17.41 -19.28
C LYS A 313 1.45 -17.50 -17.81
N PHE A 314 1.24 -16.40 -17.10
CA PHE A 314 1.55 -16.26 -15.69
C PHE A 314 0.32 -15.76 -14.95
N LYS A 315 0.02 -16.40 -13.81
CA LYS A 315 -1.02 -15.91 -12.91
C LYS A 315 -0.48 -14.69 -12.15
N VAL A 316 -1.22 -13.60 -12.20
CA VAL A 316 -0.92 -12.41 -11.41
C VAL A 316 -1.75 -12.50 -10.13
N SER A 317 -1.07 -12.35 -9.00
CA SER A 317 -1.70 -12.33 -7.69
C SER A 317 -2.25 -10.92 -7.38
N PRO A 318 -3.18 -10.79 -6.43
CA PRO A 318 -3.61 -9.48 -5.95
C PRO A 318 -2.42 -8.63 -5.48
N ALA A 319 -2.62 -7.31 -5.50
CA ALA A 319 -1.63 -6.35 -5.05
C ALA A 319 -1.13 -6.67 -3.64
N ARG A 320 0.08 -6.21 -3.30
CA ARG A 320 0.68 -6.49 -1.99
C ARG A 320 -0.20 -6.02 -0.84
N ASP A 321 -0.92 -4.92 -1.03
CA ASP A 321 -1.83 -4.35 -0.04
C ASP A 321 -3.20 -5.06 0.02
N ASP A 322 -3.59 -5.79 -1.03
CA ASP A 322 -4.71 -6.74 -1.03
C ASP A 322 -4.39 -8.07 -0.33
N ALA A 323 -3.11 -8.33 -0.03
CA ALA A 323 -2.69 -9.61 0.53
C ALA A 323 -3.06 -9.79 2.02
N ASP A 324 -3.40 -8.70 2.71
CA ASP A 324 -3.99 -8.77 4.04
C ASP A 324 -5.52 -8.59 3.97
N PRO A 325 -6.32 -9.67 4.02
CA PRO A 325 -7.78 -9.57 3.95
C PRO A 325 -8.41 -8.85 5.16
N SER A 326 -7.65 -8.56 6.22
CA SER A 326 -8.20 -7.99 7.45
C SER A 326 -8.77 -6.58 7.26
N TRP A 327 -8.11 -5.70 6.51
CA TRP A 327 -8.61 -4.35 6.23
C TRP A 327 -9.87 -4.39 5.36
N LYS A 328 -9.93 -5.31 4.39
CA LYS A 328 -11.10 -5.49 3.52
C LYS A 328 -12.31 -5.92 4.35
N ALA A 329 -12.12 -6.90 5.23
CA ALA A 329 -13.15 -7.34 6.17
C ALA A 329 -13.53 -6.26 7.22
N GLU A 330 -12.62 -5.37 7.58
CA GLU A 330 -12.93 -4.21 8.43
C GLU A 330 -13.78 -3.18 7.69
N MET A 331 -13.41 -2.83 6.46
CA MET A 331 -14.19 -1.91 5.62
C MET A 331 -15.61 -2.42 5.38
N LEU A 332 -15.76 -3.70 5.02
CA LEU A 332 -17.06 -4.35 4.83
C LEU A 332 -17.93 -4.38 6.10
N ARG A 333 -17.32 -4.34 7.28
CA ARG A 333 -18.05 -4.27 8.57
C ARG A 333 -18.31 -2.83 9.02
N SER A 334 -17.70 -1.84 8.37
CA SER A 334 -17.81 -0.45 8.77
C SER A 334 -19.18 0.12 8.42
N LYS A 335 -19.81 0.79 9.40
CA LYS A 335 -21.06 1.53 9.18
C LYS A 335 -20.87 2.78 8.32
N SER A 336 -19.62 3.17 8.06
CA SER A 336 -19.29 4.30 7.21
C SER A 336 -19.56 4.04 5.72
N PHE A 337 -19.56 2.76 5.30
CA PHE A 337 -19.68 2.33 3.91
C PHE A 337 -20.83 1.34 3.73
N PRO A 338 -22.09 1.75 3.99
CA PRO A 338 -23.23 0.83 4.01
C PRO A 338 -23.51 0.16 2.66
N ASN A 339 -23.04 0.74 1.56
CA ASN A 339 -23.28 0.25 0.21
C ASN A 339 -22.15 -0.63 -0.34
N LEU A 340 -20.97 -0.62 0.31
CA LEU A 340 -19.78 -1.30 -0.21
C LEU A 340 -19.89 -2.82 -0.04
N GLN A 341 -19.88 -3.58 -1.15
CA GLN A 341 -19.85 -5.04 -1.15
C GLN A 341 -18.47 -5.60 -1.48
N GLU A 342 -18.21 -6.87 -1.19
CA GLU A 342 -16.87 -7.46 -1.32
C GLU A 342 -16.38 -7.49 -2.77
N GLU A 343 -17.30 -7.71 -3.69
CA GLU A 343 -17.11 -7.74 -5.14
C GLU A 343 -17.00 -6.34 -5.77
N ASP A 344 -17.41 -5.30 -5.05
CA ASP A 344 -17.50 -3.94 -5.59
C ASP A 344 -16.21 -3.12 -5.45
N PHE A 345 -15.20 -3.66 -4.76
CA PHE A 345 -13.91 -2.97 -4.62
C PHE A 345 -12.70 -3.89 -4.46
N VAL A 346 -11.55 -3.33 -4.81
CA VAL A 346 -10.22 -3.95 -4.67
C VAL A 346 -9.23 -2.90 -4.15
N GLY A 347 -8.26 -3.30 -3.33
CA GLY A 347 -7.15 -2.45 -2.92
C GLY A 347 -6.12 -2.35 -4.03
N ILE A 348 -5.94 -1.15 -4.56
CA ILE A 348 -5.03 -0.87 -5.67
C ILE A 348 -3.80 -0.06 -5.24
N GLY A 349 -3.58 0.12 -3.94
CA GLY A 349 -2.40 0.80 -3.46
C GLY A 349 -2.30 0.84 -1.95
N PRO A 350 -1.21 1.42 -1.44
CA PRO A 350 -0.80 1.22 -0.06
C PRO A 350 -1.70 1.89 0.97
N SER A 351 -1.82 1.24 2.13
CA SER A 351 -2.16 1.94 3.37
C SER A 351 -1.04 2.91 3.72
N SER A 352 -1.28 4.20 3.55
CA SER A 352 -0.27 5.23 3.80
C SER A 352 -0.90 6.46 4.42
N GLN A 353 -0.18 7.13 5.31
CA GLN A 353 -0.56 8.45 5.84
C GLN A 353 0.03 9.60 5.02
N ARG A 354 0.90 9.30 4.04
CA ARG A 354 1.63 10.33 3.29
C ARG A 354 0.73 11.20 2.42
N TYR A 355 -0.33 10.62 1.88
CA TYR A 355 -1.29 11.28 1.00
C TYR A 355 -2.71 10.84 1.31
N ASN A 356 -3.68 11.69 0.97
CA ASN A 356 -5.11 11.43 1.15
C ASN A 356 -5.83 11.33 -0.20
N CYS A 357 -7.16 11.25 -0.18
CA CYS A 357 -7.99 11.11 -1.38
C CYS A 357 -7.92 12.31 -2.33
N ILE A 358 -7.64 13.51 -1.83
CA ILE A 358 -7.53 14.72 -2.63
C ILE A 358 -6.13 14.86 -3.24
N ALA A 359 -5.08 14.48 -2.52
CA ALA A 359 -3.75 14.34 -3.10
C ALA A 359 -3.77 13.31 -4.25
N TRP A 360 -4.44 12.17 -4.03
CA TRP A 360 -4.60 11.14 -5.06
C TRP A 360 -5.25 11.65 -6.35
N THR A 361 -6.33 12.44 -6.26
CA THR A 361 -7.02 13.00 -7.44
C THR A 361 -6.19 14.01 -8.21
N LEU A 362 -5.10 14.52 -7.61
CA LEU A 362 -4.14 15.42 -8.24
C LEU A 362 -2.89 14.67 -8.77
N GLY A 363 -2.82 13.35 -8.58
CA GLY A 363 -1.63 12.54 -8.91
C GLY A 363 -0.48 12.68 -7.89
N ILE A 364 -0.76 13.18 -6.69
CA ILE A 364 0.22 13.40 -5.62
C ILE A 364 0.18 12.24 -4.63
N GLN A 365 1.32 11.61 -4.37
CA GLN A 365 1.43 10.39 -3.54
C GLN A 365 2.40 10.53 -2.35
N ASP A 366 3.01 11.70 -2.19
CA ASP A 366 4.08 11.94 -1.23
C ASP A 366 3.78 13.06 -0.22
N GLU A 367 2.66 13.77 -0.37
CA GLU A 367 2.17 14.79 0.55
C GLU A 367 0.65 14.80 0.74
N TRP A 368 0.21 15.37 1.86
CA TRP A 368 -1.20 15.54 2.21
C TRP A 368 -1.75 16.83 1.63
N VAL A 369 -2.84 16.76 0.86
CA VAL A 369 -3.48 17.94 0.25
C VAL A 369 -4.89 18.11 0.79
N TRP A 370 -5.21 19.28 1.35
CA TRP A 370 -6.57 19.60 1.78
C TRP A 370 -6.82 21.12 1.69
N PRO A 371 -7.61 21.61 0.71
CA PRO A 371 -7.73 23.04 0.45
C PRO A 371 -8.68 23.76 1.42
N GLY A 372 -9.52 23.03 2.15
CA GLY A 372 -10.60 23.55 2.98
C GLY A 372 -11.76 22.55 3.07
N THR A 373 -12.90 22.98 3.60
CA THR A 373 -14.10 22.12 3.72
C THR A 373 -15.25 22.57 2.81
N ARG A 374 -15.11 23.69 2.10
CA ARG A 374 -16.17 24.24 1.25
C ARG A 374 -15.90 23.92 -0.22
N ILE A 375 -16.96 23.72 -1.01
CA ILE A 375 -16.85 23.44 -2.45
C ILE A 375 -15.99 24.49 -3.17
N GLU A 376 -16.10 25.78 -2.80
CA GLU A 376 -15.34 26.86 -3.45
C GLU A 376 -13.81 26.74 -3.29
N ASP A 377 -13.34 26.08 -2.23
CA ASP A 377 -11.91 25.85 -2.01
C ASP A 377 -11.39 24.76 -2.96
N PHE A 378 -12.21 23.75 -3.22
CA PHE A 378 -11.94 22.69 -4.20
C PHE A 378 -12.04 23.22 -5.63
N ASP A 379 -13.00 24.10 -5.93
CA ASP A 379 -13.10 24.74 -7.24
C ASP A 379 -11.79 25.45 -7.60
N LYS A 380 -11.21 26.20 -6.65
CA LYS A 380 -9.90 26.87 -6.85
C LYS A 380 -8.74 25.89 -6.99
N LEU A 381 -8.74 24.80 -6.21
CA LEU A 381 -7.70 23.77 -6.27
C LEU A 381 -7.67 23.09 -7.64
N TYR A 382 -8.82 22.59 -8.10
CA TYR A 382 -8.92 21.86 -9.36
C TYR A 382 -8.77 22.78 -10.58
N ALA A 383 -9.25 24.03 -10.51
CA ALA A 383 -9.01 25.02 -11.58
C ALA A 383 -7.52 25.25 -11.86
N LYS A 384 -6.66 25.25 -10.83
CA LYS A 384 -5.20 25.35 -11.01
C LYS A 384 -4.60 24.17 -11.78
N GLN A 385 -5.28 23.02 -11.78
CA GLN A 385 -4.88 21.81 -12.50
C GLN A 385 -5.56 21.69 -13.88
N GLY A 386 -6.24 22.74 -14.34
CA GLY A 386 -6.91 22.79 -15.62
C GLY A 386 -8.29 22.12 -15.65
N TYR A 387 -8.81 21.69 -14.51
CA TYR A 387 -10.15 21.14 -14.42
C TYR A 387 -11.22 22.24 -14.42
N GLN A 388 -12.39 21.91 -14.94
CA GLN A 388 -13.59 22.73 -14.92
C GLN A 388 -14.70 22.02 -14.14
N PRO A 389 -15.43 22.70 -13.24
CA PRO A 389 -16.57 22.11 -12.57
C PRO A 389 -17.72 21.91 -13.56
N MET A 390 -18.38 20.75 -13.50
CA MET A 390 -19.62 20.51 -14.24
C MET A 390 -20.80 21.21 -13.56
N SER A 391 -21.80 21.61 -14.36
CA SER A 391 -23.05 22.20 -13.86
C SER A 391 -23.96 21.22 -13.13
N SER A 392 -23.72 19.92 -13.31
CA SER A 392 -24.44 18.81 -12.66
C SER A 392 -23.47 17.72 -12.21
N VAL A 393 -23.90 16.88 -11.29
CA VAL A 393 -23.15 15.68 -10.86
C VAL A 393 -23.35 14.58 -11.92
N ASP A 394 -22.62 14.67 -13.03
CA ASP A 394 -22.66 13.68 -14.11
C ASP A 394 -21.55 12.62 -13.92
N LEU A 395 -21.98 11.44 -13.48
CA LEU A 395 -21.13 10.28 -13.20
C LEU A 395 -20.99 9.33 -14.41
N SER A 396 -21.50 9.70 -15.60
CA SER A 396 -21.30 8.88 -16.79
C SER A 396 -19.82 8.77 -17.16
N ASN A 397 -19.39 7.63 -17.69
CA ASN A 397 -18.03 7.47 -18.18
C ASN A 397 -17.86 8.16 -19.54
N ASP A 398 -16.83 9.00 -19.68
CA ASP A 398 -16.34 9.49 -20.96
C ASP A 398 -14.83 9.20 -21.01
N PRO A 399 -14.37 8.27 -21.85
CA PRO A 399 -12.96 7.89 -21.90
C PRO A 399 -12.03 9.03 -22.34
N ASN A 400 -12.57 10.10 -22.95
CA ASN A 400 -11.78 11.27 -23.35
C ASN A 400 -11.62 12.30 -22.23
N LEU A 401 -12.32 12.13 -21.12
CA LEU A 401 -12.28 13.03 -19.98
C LEU A 401 -11.67 12.33 -18.76
N GLU A 402 -10.86 13.09 -18.03
CA GLU A 402 -10.50 12.75 -16.66
C GLU A 402 -11.52 13.41 -15.72
N LYS A 403 -12.21 12.58 -14.93
CA LYS A 403 -13.27 13.01 -14.03
C LYS A 403 -12.84 12.86 -12.57
N VAL A 404 -12.97 13.92 -11.80
CA VAL A 404 -12.83 13.90 -10.33
C VAL A 404 -14.19 14.10 -9.70
N VAL A 405 -14.60 13.16 -8.85
CA VAL A 405 -15.84 13.19 -8.09
C VAL A 405 -15.51 13.62 -6.67
N VAL A 406 -16.15 14.68 -6.18
CA VAL A 406 -16.03 15.15 -4.80
C VAL A 406 -17.29 14.79 -4.03
N TYR A 407 -17.07 14.26 -2.82
CA TYR A 407 -18.11 13.86 -1.88
C TYR A 407 -18.29 14.89 -0.79
N GLY A 408 -19.52 15.05 -0.29
CA GLY A 408 -19.81 15.98 0.79
C GLY A 408 -21.04 15.62 1.59
N LEU A 409 -21.06 16.12 2.83
CA LEU A 409 -22.18 16.00 3.74
C LEU A 409 -23.05 17.24 3.64
N LYS A 410 -24.37 17.01 3.55
CA LYS A 410 -25.36 18.07 3.74
C LYS A 410 -25.31 18.54 5.21
N PRO A 411 -25.48 19.84 5.47
CA PRO A 411 -25.47 20.37 6.83
C PRO A 411 -26.65 19.79 7.65
N LYS A 412 -26.39 19.43 8.91
CA LYS A 412 -27.37 18.73 9.78
C LYS A 412 -28.69 19.48 9.98
N ASN A 413 -28.65 20.81 9.93
CA ASN A 413 -29.81 21.69 10.09
C ASN A 413 -30.55 21.95 8.77
N GLY A 414 -30.14 21.30 7.67
CA GLY A 414 -30.67 21.53 6.32
C GLY A 414 -30.37 22.92 5.73
N THR A 415 -29.66 23.78 6.47
CA THR A 415 -29.43 25.19 6.14
C THR A 415 -27.96 25.53 6.40
N GLY A 416 -27.16 25.49 5.34
CA GLY A 416 -25.73 25.76 5.42
C GLY A 416 -24.98 25.34 4.16
N PRO A 417 -23.67 25.59 4.09
CA PRO A 417 -22.83 25.08 3.02
C PRO A 417 -22.69 23.55 3.14
N ILE A 418 -22.52 22.89 1.99
CA ILE A 418 -22.08 21.50 1.93
C ILE A 418 -20.65 21.42 2.50
N GLU A 419 -20.40 20.41 3.33
CA GLU A 419 -19.08 20.12 3.86
C GLU A 419 -18.43 19.00 3.05
N VAL A 420 -17.38 19.32 2.29
CA VAL A 420 -16.63 18.34 1.51
C VAL A 420 -15.85 17.42 2.44
N THR A 421 -15.89 16.12 2.14
CA THR A 421 -15.27 15.08 2.98
C THR A 421 -14.23 14.25 2.24
N HIS A 422 -14.43 13.96 0.94
CA HIS A 422 -13.56 13.06 0.18
C HIS A 422 -13.56 13.39 -1.33
N GLY A 423 -12.63 12.79 -2.06
CA GLY A 423 -12.59 12.81 -3.52
C GLY A 423 -12.26 11.44 -4.10
N ALA A 424 -12.64 11.22 -5.36
CA ALA A 424 -12.32 10.02 -6.12
C ALA A 424 -12.01 10.38 -7.58
N LEU A 425 -11.08 9.65 -8.19
CA LEU A 425 -10.68 9.82 -9.58
C LEU A 425 -11.26 8.69 -10.43
N MET A 426 -11.93 9.03 -11.52
CA MET A 426 -12.55 8.07 -12.43
C MET A 426 -11.55 7.56 -13.49
N ASP A 427 -11.41 6.24 -13.57
CA ASP A 427 -10.59 5.57 -14.57
C ASP A 427 -11.29 5.50 -15.94
N GLU A 428 -10.59 4.98 -16.95
CA GLU A 428 -11.08 4.90 -18.33
C GLU A 428 -12.28 3.95 -18.49
N GLN A 429 -12.46 3.04 -17.54
CA GLN A 429 -13.57 2.09 -17.50
C GLN A 429 -14.77 2.65 -16.72
N GLY A 430 -14.69 3.89 -16.21
CA GLY A 430 -15.75 4.52 -15.43
C GLY A 430 -15.78 4.12 -13.96
N ARG A 431 -14.80 3.34 -13.50
CA ARG A 431 -14.66 2.98 -12.08
C ARG A 431 -13.96 4.10 -11.35
N LEU A 432 -14.09 4.14 -10.04
CA LEU A 432 -13.54 5.21 -9.22
C LEU A 432 -12.40 4.70 -8.35
N THR A 433 -11.41 5.55 -8.15
CA THR A 433 -10.25 5.28 -7.30
C THR A 433 -10.17 6.32 -6.20
N SER A 434 -10.08 5.88 -4.95
CA SER A 434 -10.07 6.78 -3.80
C SER A 434 -9.28 6.22 -2.63
N LYS A 435 -8.59 7.10 -1.92
CA LYS A 435 -7.79 6.75 -0.74
C LYS A 435 -8.65 6.85 0.51
N ILE A 436 -8.77 5.76 1.27
CA ILE A 436 -9.68 5.71 2.42
C ILE A 436 -8.99 6.18 3.70
N GLY A 437 -8.82 7.50 3.84
CA GLY A 437 -8.10 8.08 4.97
C GLY A 437 -6.66 7.55 5.04
N THR A 438 -6.30 6.84 6.11
CA THR A 438 -5.00 6.16 6.28
C THR A 438 -4.96 4.74 5.71
N GLN A 439 -6.10 4.15 5.34
CA GLN A 439 -6.26 2.79 4.79
C GLN A 439 -5.87 2.71 3.30
N PRO A 440 -5.94 1.56 2.61
CA PRO A 440 -5.49 1.44 1.22
C PRO A 440 -6.13 2.44 0.25
N LEU A 441 -5.42 2.67 -0.86
CA LEU A 441 -6.06 3.18 -2.07
C LEU A 441 -6.92 2.07 -2.64
N ILE A 442 -8.19 2.32 -2.88
CA ILE A 442 -9.10 1.32 -3.44
C ILE A 442 -9.60 1.75 -4.82
N ARG A 443 -10.00 0.77 -5.62
CA ARG A 443 -10.87 0.94 -6.78
C ARG A 443 -12.25 0.42 -6.43
N HIS A 444 -13.29 1.15 -6.78
CA HIS A 444 -14.67 0.76 -6.58
C HIS A 444 -15.50 1.01 -7.85
N ASN A 445 -16.59 0.28 -8.03
CA ASN A 445 -17.35 0.22 -9.27
C ASN A 445 -18.18 1.47 -9.55
N SER A 446 -18.74 2.08 -8.51
CA SER A 446 -19.66 3.21 -8.61
C SER A 446 -19.41 4.27 -7.54
N ALA A 447 -19.89 5.49 -7.77
CA ALA A 447 -19.75 6.54 -6.77
C ALA A 447 -20.56 6.24 -5.50
N ASP A 448 -21.64 5.48 -5.64
CA ASP A 448 -22.56 5.14 -4.56
C ASP A 448 -22.01 4.10 -3.59
N ASP A 449 -20.99 3.33 -4.01
CA ASP A 449 -20.37 2.29 -3.18
C ASP A 449 -19.79 2.87 -1.87
N LEU A 450 -19.29 4.11 -1.94
CA LEU A 450 -18.75 4.83 -0.77
C LEU A 450 -19.73 5.84 -0.19
N THR A 451 -20.93 6.01 -0.74
CA THR A 451 -21.95 6.89 -0.17
C THR A 451 -22.35 6.38 1.21
N GLY A 452 -22.31 7.27 2.22
CA GLY A 452 -22.57 6.86 3.59
C GLY A 452 -22.39 7.96 4.64
N PRO A 453 -22.57 7.65 5.93
CA PRO A 453 -22.55 8.65 7.00
C PRO A 453 -21.23 9.43 7.14
N SER A 454 -20.11 8.83 6.74
CA SER A 454 -18.78 9.47 6.83
C SER A 454 -18.34 10.15 5.53
N TYR A 455 -18.74 9.60 4.38
CA TYR A 455 -18.36 10.13 3.06
C TYR A 455 -19.39 11.12 2.53
N GLY A 456 -20.66 11.02 2.93
CA GLY A 456 -21.74 11.78 2.33
C GLY A 456 -22.12 11.24 0.96
N GLU A 457 -22.48 12.14 0.05
CA GLU A 457 -22.90 11.84 -1.32
C GLU A 457 -22.02 12.58 -2.33
N PRO A 458 -21.97 12.17 -3.61
CA PRO A 458 -21.35 12.97 -4.68
C PRO A 458 -22.01 14.35 -4.80
N VAL A 459 -21.23 15.42 -4.67
CA VAL A 459 -21.73 16.81 -4.66
C VAL A 459 -21.17 17.67 -5.79
N ARG A 460 -20.04 17.28 -6.39
CA ARG A 460 -19.39 18.04 -7.47
C ARG A 460 -18.56 17.11 -8.35
N VAL A 461 -18.60 17.34 -9.66
CA VAL A 461 -17.73 16.66 -10.63
C VAL A 461 -16.88 17.71 -11.33
N TYR A 462 -15.59 17.42 -11.46
CA TYR A 462 -14.63 18.23 -12.19
C TYR A 462 -14.12 17.43 -13.39
N VAL A 463 -13.97 18.09 -14.54
CA VAL A 463 -13.49 17.47 -15.78
C VAL A 463 -12.31 18.22 -16.37
N ARG A 464 -11.39 17.48 -16.99
CA ARG A 464 -10.43 18.00 -17.97
C ARG A 464 -10.23 16.98 -19.10
N PRO A 465 -9.71 17.39 -20.26
CA PRO A 465 -9.30 16.43 -21.28
C PRO A 465 -8.29 15.43 -20.71
N ARG A 466 -8.51 14.14 -20.96
CA ARG A 466 -7.58 13.09 -20.53
C ARG A 466 -6.29 13.25 -21.32
N VAL A 467 -5.16 13.38 -20.61
CA VAL A 467 -3.84 13.34 -21.25
C VAL A 467 -3.62 11.88 -21.65
N GLN A 468 -3.74 11.57 -22.94
CA GLN A 468 -3.36 10.25 -23.41
C GLN A 468 -1.88 10.05 -23.08
N PRO A 469 -1.48 8.86 -22.56
CA PRO A 469 -0.08 8.50 -22.50
C PRO A 469 0.51 8.79 -23.87
N LEU A 470 1.66 9.48 -23.93
CA LEU A 470 2.38 9.59 -25.18
C LEU A 470 2.67 8.15 -25.63
N VAL A 471 1.89 7.67 -26.59
CA VAL A 471 2.23 6.45 -27.32
C VAL A 471 3.53 6.83 -28.01
N ASN A 472 4.65 6.35 -27.48
CA ASN A 472 5.95 6.56 -28.09
C ASN A 472 5.93 5.85 -29.45
N ASN A 473 5.45 6.55 -30.48
CA ASN A 473 5.63 6.20 -31.87
C ASN A 473 7.08 6.56 -32.22
N SER A 474 8.01 5.73 -31.78
CA SER A 474 9.43 5.81 -32.10
C SER A 474 9.87 4.52 -32.77
#